data_AF-A0A2D7XE98-F1
#
_entry.id   AF-A0A2D7XE98-F1
#
_cell.length_a   1.000
_cell.length_b   1.000
_cell.length_c   1.000
_cell.angle_alpha   90.00
_cell.angle_beta   90.00
_cell.angle_gamma   90.00
#
_symmetry.space_group_name_H-M   'P 1'
#
loop_
_entity.id
_entity.type
_entity.pdbx_description
1 polymer ?
#
loop_
_entity_poly.entity_id
_entity_poly.type
_entity_poly.pdbx_seq_one_letter_code
_entity_poly.pdbx_strand_id
1 'polypeptide(L)'
;MKHEKDAQAFPRSGFSGEVGYGRPTNGMTLRQYAAIKLRVPDSGTEWLDDMIRQSLRDESAAKAMQGILSNGDVIDQFNDKSIEWAVENSIKLADAMIKARGEV
;
A
#
# COMPACT_ATOMS: atom_id res chain seq x y z
N MET A 1 4.36 -20.64 -22.62
CA MET A 1 3.37 -20.84 -21.55
C MET A 1 3.07 -19.46 -20.96
N LYS A 2 1.89 -18.86 -21.21
CA LYS A 2 1.57 -17.55 -20.62
C LYS A 2 1.52 -17.73 -19.10
N HIS A 3 2.29 -16.95 -18.36
CA HIS A 3 2.31 -17.05 -16.91
C HIS A 3 0.95 -16.61 -16.36
N GLU A 4 0.36 -17.44 -15.51
CA GLU A 4 -0.98 -17.25 -14.92
C GLU A 4 -1.15 -15.88 -14.23
N LYS A 5 -0.04 -15.31 -13.72
CA LYS A 5 0.03 -13.99 -13.09
C LYS A 5 -0.46 -12.82 -13.96
N ASP A 6 -0.36 -12.95 -15.29
CA ASP A 6 -0.74 -11.92 -16.26
C ASP A 6 -2.20 -12.08 -16.72
N ALA A 7 -2.93 -13.09 -16.22
CA ALA A 7 -4.35 -13.25 -16.49
C ALA A 7 -5.17 -12.17 -15.75
N GLN A 8 -6.34 -11.87 -16.30
CA GLN A 8 -7.25 -10.87 -15.72
C GLN A 8 -7.83 -11.39 -14.40
N ALA A 9 -7.77 -10.58 -13.34
CA ALA A 9 -8.30 -10.92 -12.01
C ALA A 9 -9.83 -11.07 -12.02
N PHE A 10 -10.52 -10.30 -12.86
CA PHE A 10 -11.96 -10.37 -13.05
C PHE A 10 -12.26 -10.66 -14.54
N PRO A 11 -12.26 -11.94 -14.95
CA PRO A 11 -12.57 -12.30 -16.32
C PRO A 11 -14.02 -11.92 -16.66
N ARG A 12 -14.24 -11.24 -17.79
CA ARG A 12 -15.60 -11.01 -18.31
C ARG A 12 -16.10 -12.31 -18.93
N SER A 13 -17.17 -12.89 -18.39
CA SER A 13 -17.84 -14.03 -19.03
C SER A 13 -18.40 -13.61 -20.40
N GLY A 14 -18.14 -14.40 -21.44
CA GLY A 14 -18.76 -14.24 -22.77
C GLY A 14 -18.03 -13.37 -23.81
N PHE A 15 -16.87 -12.77 -23.51
CA PHE A 15 -16.12 -11.98 -24.51
C PHE A 15 -15.02 -12.83 -25.17
N SER A 16 -15.38 -13.53 -26.25
CA SER A 16 -14.44 -14.28 -27.10
C SER A 16 -14.05 -13.47 -28.34
N GLY A 17 -13.30 -12.38 -28.12
CA GLY A 17 -12.52 -11.70 -29.16
C GLY A 17 -13.20 -11.44 -30.50
N GLU A 18 -13.90 -10.30 -30.61
CA GLU A 18 -14.16 -9.68 -31.91
C GLU A 18 -13.86 -8.17 -31.84
N VAL A 19 -13.17 -7.68 -32.86
CA VAL A 19 -12.47 -6.39 -32.88
C VAL A 19 -13.46 -5.26 -33.17
N GLY A 20 -14.19 -4.81 -32.15
CA GLY A 20 -14.89 -3.52 -32.17
C GLY A 20 -13.96 -2.37 -31.77
N TYR A 21 -14.19 -1.17 -32.29
CA TYR A 21 -13.46 0.09 -32.02
C TYR A 21 -13.59 0.61 -30.57
N GLY A 22 -13.60 -0.27 -29.59
CA GLY A 22 -13.40 0.04 -28.18
C GLY A 22 -12.50 -1.05 -27.64
N ARG A 23 -11.17 -0.84 -27.69
CA ARG A 23 -10.22 -1.75 -27.04
C ARG A 23 -10.71 -1.92 -25.59
N PRO A 24 -11.17 -3.10 -25.16
CA PRO A 24 -11.46 -3.29 -23.75
C PRO A 24 -10.15 -3.02 -23.03
N THR A 25 -10.15 -2.03 -22.13
CA THR A 25 -9.03 -1.86 -21.20
C THR A 25 -8.87 -3.20 -20.52
N ASN A 26 -7.75 -3.89 -20.76
CA ASN A 26 -7.44 -5.12 -20.03
C ASN A 26 -7.54 -4.74 -18.54
N GLY A 27 -8.45 -5.39 -17.80
CA GLY A 27 -8.64 -5.09 -16.39
C GLY A 27 -7.39 -5.44 -15.56
N MET A 28 -7.47 -5.25 -14.25
CA MET A 28 -6.39 -5.59 -13.31
C MET A 28 -5.96 -7.07 -13.46
N THR A 29 -4.65 -7.32 -13.45
CA THR A 29 -4.09 -8.69 -13.48
C THR A 29 -4.23 -9.39 -12.12
N LEU A 30 -4.14 -10.73 -12.10
CA LEU A 30 -4.11 -11.51 -10.86
C LEU A 30 -2.96 -11.08 -9.93
N ARG A 31 -1.78 -10.77 -10.48
CA ARG A 31 -0.65 -10.25 -9.71
C ARG A 31 -0.97 -8.91 -9.06
N GLN A 32 -1.50 -7.96 -9.82
CA GLN A 32 -1.86 -6.64 -9.28
C GLN A 32 -2.94 -6.76 -8.20
N TYR A 33 -3.93 -7.63 -8.41
CA TYR A 33 -4.94 -7.91 -7.39
C TYR A 33 -4.32 -8.49 -6.11
N ALA A 34 -3.45 -9.49 -6.24
CA ALA A 34 -2.76 -10.09 -5.10
C ALA A 34 -1.88 -9.07 -4.36
N ALA A 35 -1.14 -8.24 -5.09
CA ALA A 35 -0.30 -7.16 -4.56
C ALA A 35 -1.12 -6.18 -3.71
N ILE A 36 -2.26 -5.73 -4.21
CA ILE A 36 -3.19 -4.85 -3.47
C ILE A 36 -3.77 -5.58 -2.25
N LYS A 37 -4.27 -6.81 -2.46
CA LYS A 37 -4.98 -7.57 -1.43
C LYS A 37 -4.08 -7.94 -0.26
N LEU A 38 -2.83 -8.28 -0.54
CA LEU A 38 -1.82 -8.68 0.45
C LEU A 38 -0.98 -7.49 0.94
N ARG A 39 -1.13 -6.31 0.33
CA ARG A 39 -0.28 -5.13 0.57
C ARG A 39 1.20 -5.44 0.40
N VAL A 40 1.55 -6.01 -0.75
CA VAL A 40 2.93 -6.32 -1.14
C VAL A 40 3.26 -5.49 -2.39
N PRO A 41 4.29 -4.62 -2.36
CA PRO A 41 4.68 -3.78 -3.50
C PRO A 41 5.43 -4.63 -4.56
N ASP A 42 4.71 -5.59 -5.13
CA ASP A 42 5.15 -6.53 -6.16
C ASP A 42 4.08 -6.70 -7.25
N SER A 43 3.43 -5.59 -7.63
CA SER A 43 2.35 -5.59 -8.62
C SER A 43 2.87 -5.69 -10.05
N GLY A 44 4.15 -5.38 -10.28
CA GLY A 44 4.76 -5.27 -11.60
C GLY A 44 4.57 -3.91 -12.27
N THR A 45 4.02 -2.93 -11.55
CA THR A 45 3.88 -1.54 -12.00
C THR A 45 4.26 -0.58 -10.87
N GLU A 46 5.22 0.30 -11.15
CA GLU A 46 5.81 1.22 -10.16
C GLU A 46 4.77 2.06 -9.43
N TRP A 47 3.85 2.72 -10.17
CA TRP A 47 2.83 3.59 -9.56
C TRP A 47 1.94 2.86 -8.54
N LEU A 48 1.61 1.59 -8.78
CA LEU A 48 0.77 0.81 -7.87
C LEU A 48 1.58 0.33 -6.67
N ASP A 49 2.85 -0.02 -6.88
CA ASP A 49 3.76 -0.37 -5.81
C ASP A 49 4.02 0.83 -4.88
N ASP A 50 4.15 2.04 -5.44
CA ASP A 50 4.26 3.29 -4.67
C ASP A 50 3.00 3.58 -3.85
N MET A 51 1.82 3.36 -4.43
CA MET A 51 0.57 3.48 -3.67
C MET A 51 0.49 2.46 -2.53
N ILE A 52 0.96 1.23 -2.74
CA ILE A 52 1.01 0.20 -1.69
C ILE A 52 2.00 0.60 -0.58
N ARG A 53 3.20 1.09 -0.94
CA ARG A 53 4.18 1.60 0.03
C ARG A 53 3.63 2.77 0.85
N GLN A 54 3.00 3.74 0.19
CA GLN A 54 2.37 4.87 0.87
C GLN A 54 1.27 4.40 1.84
N SER A 55 0.40 3.48 1.40
CA SER A 55 -0.64 2.92 2.26
C SER A 55 -0.05 2.17 3.47
N LEU A 56 1.05 1.42 3.29
CA LEU A 56 1.74 0.72 4.37
C LEU A 56 2.41 1.69 5.35
N ARG A 57 2.98 2.79 4.83
CA ARG A 57 3.59 3.85 5.62
C ARG A 57 2.56 4.51 6.52
N ASP A 58 1.41 4.89 5.97
CA ASP A 58 0.33 5.53 6.71
C ASP A 58 -0.25 4.61 7.79
N GLU A 59 -0.45 3.31 7.46
CA GLU A 59 -0.92 2.32 8.43
C GLU A 59 0.08 2.11 9.58
N SER A 60 1.38 2.03 9.24
CA SER A 60 2.44 1.85 10.24
C SER A 60 2.61 3.09 11.11
N ALA A 61 2.52 4.29 10.53
CA ALA A 61 2.58 5.55 11.26
C ALA A 61 1.39 5.68 12.22
N ALA A 62 0.17 5.34 11.80
CA ALA A 62 -1.00 5.36 12.67
C ALA A 62 -0.84 4.42 13.88
N LYS A 63 -0.31 3.21 13.66
CA LYS A 63 -0.04 2.24 14.73
C LYS A 63 1.06 2.73 15.68
N ALA A 64 2.14 3.30 15.15
CA ALA A 64 3.21 3.89 15.95
C ALA A 64 2.69 5.06 16.79
N MET A 65 1.87 5.92 16.19
CA MET A 65 1.23 7.05 16.85
C MET A 65 0.34 6.61 18.00
N GLN A 66 -0.47 5.56 17.81
CA GLN A 66 -1.26 4.99 18.90
C GLN A 66 -0.39 4.54 20.08
N GLY A 67 0.75 3.89 19.82
CA GLY A 67 1.71 3.48 20.85
C GLY A 67 2.34 4.67 21.57
N ILE A 68 2.77 5.69 20.81
CA ILE A 68 3.37 6.93 21.35
C ILE A 68 2.36 7.67 22.24
N LEU A 69 1.14 7.85 21.76
CA LEU A 69 0.07 8.55 22.48
C LEU A 69 -0.43 7.77 23.69
N SER A 70 -0.15 6.46 23.78
CA SER A 70 -0.48 5.68 24.98
C SER A 70 0.44 6.01 26.18
N ASN A 71 1.52 6.77 25.97
CA ASN A 71 2.36 7.28 27.05
C ASN A 71 1.71 8.50 27.71
N GLY A 72 1.37 8.39 29.00
CA GLY A 72 0.72 9.45 29.79
C GLY A 72 1.48 10.77 29.79
N ASP A 73 2.82 10.73 29.78
CA ASP A 73 3.65 11.95 29.74
C ASP A 73 3.40 12.81 28.49
N VAL A 74 3.01 12.18 27.37
CA VAL A 74 2.69 12.86 26.10
C VAL A 74 1.28 13.44 26.13
N ILE A 75 0.33 12.76 26.77
CA ILE A 75 -1.06 13.22 26.93
C ILE A 75 -1.14 14.41 27.88
N ASP A 76 -0.42 14.36 29.01
CA ASP A 76 -0.48 15.42 30.03
C ASP A 76 0.04 16.78 29.51
N GLN A 77 0.82 16.75 28.41
CA GLN A 77 1.41 17.93 27.78
C GLN A 77 0.83 18.21 26.39
N PHE A 78 -0.37 17.72 26.06
CA PHE A 78 -0.93 17.77 24.70
C PHE A 78 -1.04 19.21 24.16
N ASN A 79 -0.01 19.63 23.44
CA ASN A 79 0.16 20.92 22.79
C ASN A 79 0.76 20.72 21.39
N ASP A 80 0.88 21.80 20.62
CA ASP A 80 1.35 21.73 19.23
C ASP A 80 2.73 21.04 19.11
N LYS A 81 3.66 21.30 20.04
CA LYS A 81 5.00 20.68 20.03
C LYS A 81 4.96 19.19 20.33
N SER A 82 4.12 18.75 21.27
CA SER A 82 3.98 17.31 21.56
C SER A 82 3.32 16.57 20.40
N ILE A 83 2.38 17.23 19.71
CA ILE A 83 1.72 16.68 18.51
C ILE A 83 2.73 16.55 17.36
N GLU A 84 3.49 17.61 17.06
CA GLU A 84 4.54 17.59 16.04
C GLU A 84 5.56 16.47 16.31
N TRP A 85 6.06 16.38 17.55
CA TRP A 85 6.98 15.33 17.94
C TRP A 85 6.39 13.92 17.76
N ALA A 86 5.14 13.69 18.15
CA ALA A 86 4.48 12.40 17.99
C ALA A 86 4.32 12.02 16.52
N VAL A 87 3.92 12.97 15.66
CA VAL A 87 3.79 12.77 14.21
C VAL A 87 5.14 12.44 13.59
N GLU A 88 6.18 13.22 13.85
CA GLU A 88 7.51 12.98 13.29
C GLU A 88 8.08 11.61 13.67
N ASN A 89 7.95 11.21 14.94
CA ASN A 89 8.47 9.92 15.40
C ASN A 89 7.65 8.75 14.83
N SER A 90 6.34 8.92 14.68
CA SER A 90 5.48 7.92 14.04
C SER A 90 5.90 7.66 12.59
N ILE A 91 6.19 8.73 11.83
CA ILE A 91 6.64 8.63 10.44
C ILE A 91 8.03 7.97 10.38
N LYS A 92 8.98 8.39 11.23
CA LYS A 92 10.32 7.78 11.29
C LYS A 92 10.27 6.28 11.59
N LEU A 93 9.39 5.86 12.50
CA LEU A 93 9.18 4.45 12.81
C LEU A 93 8.59 3.70 11.61
N ALA A 94 7.61 4.27 10.93
CA ALA A 94 7.03 3.69 9.72
C ALA A 94 8.09 3.50 8.61
N ASP A 95 8.93 4.51 8.37
CA ASP A 95 10.00 4.46 7.37
C ASP A 95 11.05 3.38 7.71
N ALA A 96 11.41 3.26 8.99
CA ALA A 96 12.31 2.20 9.46
C ALA A 96 11.71 0.80 9.26
N MET A 97 10.41 0.62 9.47
CA MET A 97 9.72 -0.66 9.25
C MET A 97 9.69 -1.06 7.78
N ILE A 98 9.43 -0.10 6.88
CA ILE A 98 9.47 -0.34 5.42
C ILE A 98 10.87 -0.74 5.00
N LYS A 99 11.90 -0.01 5.44
CA LYS A 99 13.30 -0.34 5.16
C LYS A 99 13.69 -1.73 5.66
N ALA A 100 13.27 -2.10 6.87
CA ALA A 100 13.56 -3.40 7.46
C ALA A 100 12.94 -4.59 6.69
N ARG A 101 11.91 -4.37 5.89
CA ARG A 101 11.28 -5.41 5.05
C ARG A 101 12.09 -5.79 3.81
N GLY A 102 13.18 -5.08 3.48
CA GLY A 102 14.08 -5.45 2.38
C GLY A 102 13.94 -4.60 1.12
N GLU A 103 13.39 -3.40 1.21
CA GLU A 103 13.46 -2.40 0.13
C GLU A 103 14.80 -1.63 0.20
N VAL A 104 15.91 -2.30 -0.12
CA VAL A 104 17.26 -1.71 -0.26
C VAL A 104 17.75 -1.81 -1.69
#